data_AF-A0A497KGY2-F1
#
_entry.id   AF-A0A497KGY2-F1
#
_cell.length_a   1.000
_cell.length_b   1.000
_cell.length_c   1.000
_cell.angle_alpha   90.00
_cell.angle_beta   90.00
_cell.angle_gamma   90.00
#
_symmetry.space_group_name_H-M   'P 1'
#
loop_
_entity.id
_entity.type
_entity.pdbx_description
1 polymer ?
#
loop_
_entity_poly.entity_id
_entity_poly.type
_entity_poly.pdbx_seq_one_letter_code
_entity_poly.pdbx_strand_id
1 'polypeptide(L)'
;KNNVKLWICTSRYIRRKTENYVKIIEAAGGKVLSDTCAVVTWLKEIGVDVLMTNSAKTAYYAPTMNNVETIFASLDRCIEAACRE
;
A
#
# COMPACT_ATOMS: atom_id res chain seq x y z
N LYS A 1 -16.16 -1.10 -2.05
CA LYS A 1 -15.05 -2.08 -2.24
C LYS A 1 -14.25 -2.01 -3.56
N ASN A 2 -14.84 -2.02 -4.77
CA ASN A 2 -14.09 -2.22 -6.04
C ASN A 2 -13.01 -1.18 -6.41
N ASN A 3 -12.91 -0.05 -5.69
CA ASN A 3 -11.99 1.03 -6.05
C ASN A 3 -10.86 1.29 -5.04
N VAL A 4 -10.74 0.48 -3.98
CA VAL A 4 -9.66 0.62 -2.99
C VAL A 4 -8.76 -0.61 -3.03
N LYS A 5 -7.45 -0.38 -3.18
CA LYS A 5 -6.43 -1.44 -3.29
C LYS A 5 -5.52 -1.38 -2.06
N LEU A 6 -5.46 -2.46 -1.28
CA LEU A 6 -4.57 -2.56 -0.12
C LEU A 6 -3.22 -3.16 -0.52
N TRP A 7 -2.14 -2.38 -0.39
CA TRP A 7 -0.77 -2.84 -0.65
C TRP A 7 0.10 -2.79 0.61
N ILE A 8 0.77 -3.89 0.93
CA ILE A 8 1.69 -4.01 2.06
C ILE A 8 3.08 -4.29 1.50
N CYS A 9 4.00 -3.32 1.63
CA CYS A 9 5.38 -3.48 1.20
C CYS A 9 6.23 -4.01 2.38
N THR A 10 6.91 -5.14 2.20
CA THR A 10 7.77 -5.73 3.24
C THR A 10 8.98 -6.44 2.65
N SER A 11 10.01 -6.70 3.46
CA SER A 11 11.20 -7.43 3.01
C SER A 11 10.90 -8.90 2.76
N ARG A 12 11.68 -9.54 1.88
CA ARG A 12 11.59 -11.00 1.64
C ARG A 12 11.75 -11.82 2.91
N TYR A 13 12.57 -11.35 3.85
CA TYR A 13 12.77 -12.01 5.14
C TYR A 13 11.48 -12.05 5.97
N ILE A 14 10.81 -10.90 6.14
CA ILE A 14 9.56 -10.82 6.90
C ILE A 14 8.46 -11.60 6.18
N ARG A 15 8.30 -11.42 4.86
CA ARG A 15 7.30 -12.16 4.08
C ARG A 15 7.37 -13.68 4.32
N ARG A 16 8.58 -14.26 4.30
CA ARG A 16 8.78 -15.70 4.58
C ARG A 16 8.49 -16.07 6.03
N LYS A 17 8.88 -15.22 6.99
CA LYS A 17 8.66 -15.47 8.42
C LYS A 17 7.19 -15.41 8.81
N THR A 18 6.36 -14.69 8.03
CA THR A 18 4.95 -14.43 8.31
C THR A 18 4.02 -14.99 7.23
N GLU A 19 4.36 -16.14 6.65
CA GLU A 19 3.65 -16.70 5.47
C GLU A 19 2.14 -16.92 5.72
N ASN A 20 1.78 -17.33 6.93
CA ASN A 20 0.37 -17.48 7.33
C ASN A 20 -0.39 -16.15 7.26
N TYR A 21 0.20 -15.05 7.74
CA TYR A 21 -0.41 -13.73 7.68
C TYR A 21 -0.49 -13.23 6.23
N VAL A 22 0.53 -13.49 5.41
CA VAL A 22 0.52 -13.15 3.99
C VAL A 22 -0.66 -13.82 3.29
N LYS A 23 -0.87 -15.13 3.54
CA LYS A 23 -2.01 -15.87 2.98
C LYS A 23 -3.36 -15.26 3.37
N ILE A 24 -3.52 -14.87 4.63
CA ILE A 24 -4.76 -14.23 5.12
C ILE A 24 -5.00 -12.89 4.41
N ILE A 25 -3.96 -12.05 4.31
CA ILE A 25 -4.05 -10.74 3.66
C ILE A 25 -4.40 -10.89 2.17
N GLU A 26 -3.72 -11.81 1.46
CA GLU A 26 -3.94 -12.04 0.03
C GLU A 26 -5.31 -12.67 -0.23
N ALA A 27 -5.79 -13.57 0.64
CA ALA A 27 -7.14 -14.12 0.57
C ALA A 27 -8.23 -13.05 0.79
N ALA A 28 -7.93 -12.00 1.56
CA ALA A 28 -8.82 -10.84 1.74
C ALA A 28 -8.75 -9.83 0.56
N GLY A 29 -7.93 -10.09 -0.46
CA GLY A 29 -7.77 -9.23 -1.65
C GLY A 29 -6.64 -8.18 -1.53
N GLY A 30 -5.90 -8.17 -0.42
CA GLY A 30 -4.70 -7.35 -0.28
C GLY A 30 -3.53 -7.88 -1.12
N LYS A 31 -2.54 -7.04 -1.39
CA LYS A 31 -1.29 -7.45 -2.03
C LYS A 31 -0.13 -7.25 -1.08
N VAL A 32 0.63 -8.30 -0.82
CA VAL A 32 1.92 -8.17 -0.14
C VAL A 32 2.99 -8.08 -1.22
N LEU A 33 3.82 -7.04 -1.19
CA LEU A 33 4.87 -6.80 -2.17
C LEU A 33 6.24 -6.90 -1.48
N SER A 34 7.21 -7.47 -2.18
CA SER A 34 8.61 -7.48 -1.77
C SER A 34 9.47 -6.86 -2.85
N ASP A 35 10.61 -6.31 -2.44
CA ASP A 35 11.65 -5.76 -3.33
C ASP A 35 11.31 -4.45 -4.06
N THR A 36 10.12 -3.88 -3.83
CA THR A 36 9.74 -2.55 -4.33
C THR A 36 8.95 -1.74 -3.29
N CYS A 37 8.92 -0.42 -3.47
CA CYS A 37 8.12 0.51 -2.69
C CYS A 37 7.08 1.16 -3.61
N ALA A 38 5.89 1.46 -3.09
CA ALA A 38 4.84 2.14 -3.85
C ALA A 38 5.30 3.46 -4.52
N VAL A 39 6.30 4.14 -3.95
CA VAL A 39 6.81 5.41 -4.49
C VAL A 39 7.53 5.28 -5.84
N VAL A 40 8.07 4.09 -6.16
CA VAL A 40 8.76 3.82 -7.44
C VAL A 40 7.86 3.11 -8.45
N THR A 41 6.56 3.02 -8.17
CA THR A 41 5.57 2.43 -9.07
C THR A 41 4.79 3.52 -9.78
N TRP A 42 4.42 3.33 -11.05
CA TRP A 42 3.66 4.29 -11.85
C TRP A 42 2.18 4.38 -11.41
N LEU A 43 1.93 4.92 -10.21
CA LEU A 43 0.62 4.90 -9.55
C LEU A 43 -0.50 5.48 -10.43
N LYS A 44 -0.22 6.59 -11.11
CA LYS A 44 -1.19 7.24 -11.99
C LYS A 44 -1.52 6.42 -13.24
N GLU A 45 -0.53 5.75 -13.82
CA GLU A 45 -0.71 4.90 -15.01
C GLU A 45 -1.55 3.66 -14.71
N ILE A 46 -1.52 3.17 -13.47
CA ILE A 46 -2.35 2.04 -13.02
C ILE A 46 -3.70 2.48 -12.42
N GLY A 47 -4.08 3.74 -12.64
CA GLY A 47 -5.36 4.32 -12.24
C GLY A 47 -5.51 4.50 -10.73
N VAL A 48 -4.47 4.95 -10.04
CA VAL A 48 -4.53 5.37 -8.64
C VAL A 48 -4.42 6.89 -8.58
N ASP A 49 -5.49 7.55 -8.16
CA ASP A 49 -5.53 9.02 -8.00
C ASP A 49 -5.13 9.48 -6.60
N VAL A 50 -5.46 8.67 -5.58
CA VAL A 50 -5.22 8.98 -4.16
C VAL A 50 -4.46 7.84 -3.49
N LEU A 51 -3.36 8.16 -2.81
CA LEU A 51 -2.55 7.24 -2.03
C LEU A 51 -2.62 7.59 -0.54
N MET A 52 -3.13 6.67 0.27
CA MET A 52 -3.01 6.75 1.73
C MET A 52 -1.84 5.89 2.20
N THR A 53 -0.93 6.43 3.03
CA THR A 53 0.29 5.73 3.44
C THR A 53 0.73 6.09 4.86
N ASN A 54 1.34 5.10 5.54
CA ASN A 54 2.03 5.29 6.82
C ASN A 54 3.53 5.53 6.67
N SER A 55 4.05 5.61 5.44
CA SER A 55 5.45 5.87 5.15
C SER A 55 5.67 7.36 4.90
N ALA A 56 6.42 8.03 5.78
CA ALA A 56 6.76 9.44 5.60
C ALA A 56 7.52 9.70 4.29
N LYS A 57 8.41 8.76 3.91
CA LYS A 57 9.13 8.82 2.63
C LYS A 57 8.16 8.79 1.45
N THR A 58 7.24 7.84 1.46
CA THR A 58 6.25 7.72 0.38
C THR A 58 5.34 8.95 0.35
N ALA A 59 4.92 9.44 1.53
CA ALA A 59 4.07 10.61 1.63
C ALA A 59 4.73 11.88 1.05
N TYR A 60 6.04 12.03 1.25
CA TYR A 60 6.80 13.16 0.76
C TYR A 60 6.98 13.13 -0.78
N TYR A 61 7.28 11.95 -1.34
CA TYR A 61 7.65 11.82 -2.75
C TYR A 61 6.48 11.50 -3.69
N ALA A 62 5.41 10.86 -3.22
CA ALA A 62 4.29 10.46 -4.09
C ALA A 62 3.63 11.63 -4.85
N PRO A 63 3.40 12.82 -4.25
CA PRO A 63 2.83 13.95 -4.97
C PRO A 63 3.68 14.42 -6.14
N THR A 64 5.00 14.43 -5.99
CA THR A 64 5.93 14.98 -7.01
C THR A 64 6.38 13.94 -8.01
N MET A 65 6.68 12.71 -7.57
CA MET A 65 7.17 11.64 -8.44
C MET A 65 6.05 10.92 -9.19
N ASN A 66 4.87 10.79 -8.57
CA ASN A 66 3.76 10.00 -9.12
C ASN A 66 2.54 10.85 -9.49
N ASN A 67 2.53 12.14 -9.12
CA ASN A 67 1.43 13.07 -9.40
C ASN A 67 0.07 12.58 -8.86
N VAL A 68 0.10 11.98 -7.67
CA VAL A 68 -1.09 11.47 -6.96
C VAL A 68 -1.32 12.25 -5.67
N GLU A 69 -2.60 12.47 -5.33
CA GLU A 69 -2.94 13.03 -4.02
C GLU A 69 -2.52 12.06 -2.92
N THR A 70 -2.05 12.59 -1.80
CA THR A 70 -1.41 11.77 -0.78
C THR A 70 -1.90 12.11 0.61
N ILE A 71 -2.31 11.08 1.35
CA ILE A 71 -2.77 11.17 2.74
C ILE A 71 -1.76 10.42 3.61
N PHE A 72 -1.07 11.14 4.49
CA PHE A 72 -0.21 10.53 5.50
C PHE A 72 -1.00 10.22 6.77
N ALA A 73 -1.01 8.96 7.19
CA ALA A 73 -1.80 8.50 8.34
C ALA A 73 -1.14 7.32 9.05
N SER A 74 -1.64 6.98 10.25
CA SER A 74 -1.17 5.79 10.96
C SER A 74 -1.54 4.49 10.22
N LEU A 75 -0.83 3.41 10.52
CA LEU A 75 -1.11 2.09 9.96
C LEU A 75 -2.58 1.69 10.22
N ASP A 76 -3.07 1.85 11.45
CA ASP A 76 -4.43 1.49 11.82
C ASP A 76 -5.48 2.24 10.99
N ARG A 77 -5.25 3.53 10.72
CA ARG A 77 -6.13 4.35 9.87
C ARG A 77 -6.09 3.88 8.41
N CYS A 78 -4.92 3.51 7.89
CA CYS A 78 -4.79 2.97 6.53
C CYS A 78 -5.54 1.63 6.39
N ILE A 79 -5.42 0.73 7.37
CA ILE A 79 -6.11 -0.56 7.36
C ILE A 79 -7.61 -0.36 7.49
N GLU A 80 -8.05 0.50 8.41
CA GLU A 80 -9.46 0.83 8.56
C GLU A 80 -10.06 1.41 7.28
N ALA A 81 -9.39 2.35 6.61
CA ALA A 81 -9.83 2.89 5.33
C ALA A 81 -9.89 1.82 4.22
N ALA A 82 -8.94 0.88 4.22
CA ALA A 82 -8.91 -0.21 3.25
C ALA A 82 -10.00 -1.27 3.48
N CYS A 83 -10.50 -1.41 4.71
CA CYS A 83 -11.50 -2.40 5.09
C CYS A 83 -12.93 -1.84 5.22
N ARG A 84 -13.10 -0.52 5.29
CA ARG A 84 -14.41 0.16 5.28
C ARG A 84 -15.08 0.02 3.91
N GLU A 85 -16.42 -0.01 3.91
CA GLU A 85 -17.28 -0.37 2.76
C GLU A 85 -17.20 0.59 1.56
#